data_AF-A0A8J7YHF4-F1
#
_entry.id   AF-A0A8J7YHF4-F1
#
_cell.length_a   1.000
_cell.length_b   1.000
_cell.length_c   1.000
_cell.angle_alpha   90.00
_cell.angle_beta   90.00
_cell.angle_gamma   90.00
#
_symmetry.space_group_name_H-M   'P 1'
#
loop_
_entity.id
_entity.type
_entity.pdbx_description
1 polymer ?
#
loop_
_entity_poly.entity_id
_entity_poly.type
_entity_poly.pdbx_seq_one_letter_code
_entity_poly.pdbx_strand_id
1 'polypeptide(L)'
;MATITTWFTLGLLGELLGTALLAYGYRLVPEATRKRYLLLVAIPGIAIFAYLLLVLGIGAIDGGGHTVYVVRYVDWLLTTPINVLYLGLLANANREAIGKLVGLQALTIVFGFAGAVASGALAYALFALGAAAFAGVVYLLYYDVADAAVASLSDVEASLYRTLRNFVVVLWSVYPVVWLLGAAGVGLMDVETASLVIVYLDVVTKVGFGIIALNAWLTIDSVTTADGSSVAAD
;
A
#
# COMPACT_ATOMS: atom_id res chain seq x y z
N MET A 1 0.31 24.37 -19.31
CA MET A 1 0.74 22.97 -19.41
C MET A 1 0.85 22.44 -18.00
N ALA A 2 0.39 21.22 -17.71
CA ALA A 2 0.65 20.60 -16.41
C ALA A 2 2.17 20.39 -16.26
N THR A 3 2.66 20.43 -15.03
CA THR A 3 4.07 20.16 -14.71
C THR A 3 4.14 18.99 -13.74
N ILE A 4 5.31 18.38 -13.59
CA ILE A 4 5.50 17.31 -12.61
C ILE A 4 5.09 17.70 -11.18
N THR A 5 5.31 18.96 -10.79
CA THR A 5 4.86 19.53 -9.51
C THR A 5 3.34 19.56 -9.38
N THR A 6 2.60 19.70 -10.48
CA THR A 6 1.13 19.57 -10.49
C THR A 6 0.70 18.19 -10.03
N TRP A 7 1.33 17.13 -10.55
CA TRP A 7 1.02 15.75 -10.13
C TRP A 7 1.37 15.51 -8.66
N PHE A 8 2.53 15.98 -8.20
CA PHE A 8 2.89 15.87 -6.78
C PHE A 8 1.92 16.63 -5.87
N THR A 9 1.45 17.80 -6.30
CA THR A 9 0.47 18.58 -5.55
C THR A 9 -0.88 17.85 -5.45
N LEU A 10 -1.32 17.23 -6.54
CA LEU A 10 -2.55 16.42 -6.54
C LEU A 10 -2.41 15.20 -5.63
N GLY A 11 -1.24 14.56 -5.61
CA GLY A 11 -0.92 13.49 -4.66
C GLY A 11 -1.02 13.98 -3.22
N LEU A 12 -0.35 15.10 -2.90
CA LEU A 12 -0.40 15.71 -1.57
C LEU A 12 -1.83 15.99 -1.10
N LEU A 13 -2.65 16.59 -1.96
CA LEU A 13 -4.06 16.89 -1.65
C LEU A 13 -4.88 15.61 -1.47
N GLY A 14 -4.65 14.59 -2.29
CA GLY A 14 -5.28 13.28 -2.18
C GLY A 14 -4.96 12.59 -0.84
N GLU A 15 -3.68 12.58 -0.45
CA GLU A 15 -3.24 11.98 0.81
C GLU A 15 -3.73 12.79 2.03
N LEU A 16 -3.76 14.12 1.96
CA LEU A 16 -4.33 14.98 3.02
C LEU A 16 -5.82 14.70 3.23
N LEU A 17 -6.60 14.74 2.14
CA LEU A 17 -8.04 14.49 2.20
C LEU A 17 -8.33 13.06 2.67
N GLY A 18 -7.61 12.09 2.13
CA GLY A 18 -7.72 10.69 2.51
C GLY A 18 -7.39 10.44 3.97
N THR A 19 -6.29 11.01 4.46
CA THR A 19 -5.89 10.91 5.87
C THR A 19 -6.95 11.54 6.79
N ALA A 20 -7.48 12.72 6.44
CA ALA A 20 -8.53 13.37 7.21
C ALA A 20 -9.82 12.54 7.25
N LEU A 21 -10.23 11.97 6.11
CA LEU A 21 -11.39 11.08 6.02
C LEU A 21 -11.20 9.83 6.88
N LEU A 22 -10.05 9.17 6.77
CA LEU A 22 -9.78 7.96 7.55
C LEU A 22 -9.65 8.27 9.04
N ALA A 23 -9.02 9.38 9.40
CA ALA A 23 -8.94 9.85 10.79
C ALA A 23 -10.32 10.18 11.38
N TYR A 24 -11.25 10.69 10.57
CA TYR A 24 -12.65 10.80 10.98
C TYR A 24 -13.29 9.42 11.15
N GLY A 25 -13.06 8.50 10.19
CA GLY A 25 -13.53 7.11 10.24
C GLY A 25 -13.08 6.34 11.48
N TYR A 26 -11.93 6.68 12.07
CA TYR A 26 -11.48 6.11 13.35
C TYR A 26 -12.52 6.25 14.48
N ARG A 27 -13.31 7.34 14.46
CA ARG A 27 -14.38 7.58 15.45
C ARG A 27 -15.60 6.69 15.21
N LEU A 28 -15.77 6.21 13.98
CA LEU A 28 -16.92 5.43 13.54
C LEU A 28 -16.71 3.92 13.67
N VAL A 29 -15.46 3.44 13.63
CA VAL A 29 -15.16 2.01 13.76
C VAL A 29 -15.27 1.51 15.21
N PRO A 30 -15.61 0.22 15.42
CA PRO A 30 -15.71 -0.38 16.75
C PRO A 30 -14.44 -0.21 17.59
N GLU A 31 -14.59 -0.06 18.91
CA GLU A 31 -13.44 0.20 19.80
C GLU A 31 -12.38 -0.90 19.76
N ALA A 32 -12.81 -2.15 19.58
CA ALA A 32 -11.94 -3.31 19.47
C ALA A 32 -11.01 -3.24 18.24
N THR A 33 -11.43 -2.59 17.15
CA THR A 33 -10.68 -2.53 15.89
C THR A 33 -9.85 -1.25 15.73
N ARG A 34 -10.16 -0.20 16.51
CA ARG A 34 -9.49 1.12 16.48
C ARG A 34 -7.96 1.04 16.45
N LYS A 35 -7.34 0.20 17.27
CA LYS A 35 -5.86 0.07 17.31
C LYS A 35 -5.29 -0.39 15.97
N ARG A 36 -5.92 -1.40 15.33
CA ARG A 36 -5.50 -1.90 14.02
C ARG A 36 -5.82 -0.87 12.92
N TYR A 37 -6.96 -0.19 13.04
CA TYR A 37 -7.40 0.83 12.10
C TYR A 37 -6.44 2.03 12.02
N LEU A 38 -5.72 2.38 13.08
CA LEU A 38 -4.71 3.45 13.04
C LEU A 38 -3.62 3.22 11.98
N LEU A 39 -3.33 1.96 11.62
CA LEU A 39 -2.40 1.66 10.53
C LEU A 39 -2.91 2.21 9.19
N LEU A 40 -4.23 2.16 8.95
CA LEU A 40 -4.85 2.71 7.75
C LEU A 40 -4.78 4.23 7.68
N VAL A 41 -4.76 4.91 8.83
CA VAL A 41 -4.58 6.37 8.92
C VAL A 41 -3.09 6.73 8.75
N ALA A 42 -2.20 5.92 9.33
CA ALA A 42 -0.76 6.15 9.27
C ALA A 42 -0.20 6.06 7.85
N ILE A 43 -0.70 5.13 7.02
CA ILE A 43 -0.23 4.92 5.65
C ILE A 43 -0.30 6.22 4.80
N PRO A 44 -1.47 6.83 4.54
CA PRO A 44 -1.52 8.10 3.82
C PRO A 44 -0.93 9.26 4.63
N GLY A 45 -0.97 9.18 5.96
CA GLY A 45 -0.33 10.15 6.86
C GLY A 45 1.18 10.28 6.63
N ILE A 46 1.89 9.16 6.42
CA ILE A 46 3.31 9.14 6.06
C ILE A 46 3.51 9.70 4.65
N ALA A 47 2.64 9.32 3.70
CA ALA A 47 2.72 9.76 2.31
C ALA A 47 2.59 11.29 2.16
N ILE A 48 1.82 11.96 3.02
CA ILE A 48 1.74 13.45 3.06
C ILE A 48 3.14 14.07 3.15
N PHE A 49 4.03 13.56 4.01
CA PHE A 49 5.37 14.10 4.16
C PHE A 49 6.21 13.88 2.91
N ALA A 50 6.15 12.69 2.31
CA ALA A 50 6.87 12.41 1.08
C ALA A 50 6.39 13.29 -0.08
N TYR A 51 5.06 13.44 -0.24
CA TYR A 51 4.47 14.32 -1.25
C TYR A 51 4.78 15.80 -1.02
N LEU A 52 4.83 16.25 0.23
CA LEU A 52 5.27 17.61 0.56
C LEU A 52 6.72 17.84 0.12
N LEU A 53 7.62 16.91 0.41
CA LEU A 53 9.02 17.01 -0.04
C LEU A 53 9.13 17.03 -1.57
N LEU A 54 8.36 16.19 -2.27
CA LEU A 54 8.30 16.19 -3.73
C LEU A 54 7.82 17.52 -4.31
N VAL A 55 6.76 18.12 -3.74
CA VAL A 55 6.26 19.44 -4.15
C VAL A 55 7.32 20.53 -3.96
N LEU A 56 8.09 20.45 -2.87
CA LEU A 56 9.20 21.37 -2.59
C LEU A 56 10.46 21.10 -3.43
N GLY A 57 10.44 20.09 -4.31
CA GLY A 57 11.59 19.71 -5.13
C GLY A 57 12.72 19.00 -4.36
N ILE A 58 12.42 18.45 -3.18
CA ILE A 58 13.38 17.80 -2.29
C ILE A 58 13.34 16.28 -2.51
N GLY A 59 14.52 15.65 -2.50
CA GLY A 59 14.64 14.18 -2.50
C GLY A 59 14.74 13.53 -3.87
N ALA A 60 15.02 14.31 -4.92
CA ALA A 60 15.44 13.81 -6.22
C ALA A 60 16.97 13.69 -6.28
N ILE A 61 17.47 12.59 -6.86
CA ILE A 61 18.89 12.38 -7.15
C ILE A 61 19.06 11.93 -8.60
N ASP A 62 20.29 12.03 -9.12
CA ASP A 62 20.69 11.30 -10.33
C ASP A 62 21.02 9.85 -9.96
N GLY A 63 20.41 8.90 -10.64
CA GLY A 63 20.69 7.47 -10.54
C GLY A 63 20.69 6.88 -11.94
N GLY A 64 21.76 6.19 -12.34
CA GLY A 64 21.87 5.62 -13.68
C GLY A 64 21.61 6.59 -14.84
N GLY A 65 21.92 7.89 -14.68
CA GLY A 65 21.70 8.94 -15.69
C GLY A 65 20.26 9.42 -15.85
N HIS A 66 19.39 9.14 -14.88
CA HIS A 66 18.02 9.65 -14.84
C HIS A 66 17.62 10.09 -13.43
N THR A 67 16.53 10.85 -13.33
CA THR A 67 16.02 11.31 -12.04
C THR A 67 15.36 10.18 -11.26
N VAL A 68 15.83 9.96 -10.03
CA VAL A 68 15.25 9.03 -9.06
C VAL A 68 14.72 9.81 -7.85
N TYR A 69 13.44 9.64 -7.54
CA TYR A 69 12.81 10.26 -6.37
C TYR A 69 12.97 9.38 -5.13
N VAL A 70 14.05 9.55 -4.38
CA VAL A 70 14.38 8.77 -3.17
C VAL A 70 13.26 8.80 -2.14
N VAL A 71 12.62 9.97 -1.96
CA VAL A 71 11.51 10.15 -1.02
C VAL A 71 10.33 9.22 -1.29
N ARG A 72 10.10 8.81 -2.55
CA ARG A 72 9.06 7.81 -2.90
C ARG A 72 9.43 6.44 -2.36
N TYR A 73 10.67 6.01 -2.54
CA TYR A 73 11.12 4.72 -2.04
C TYR A 73 11.16 4.67 -0.51
N VAL A 74 11.48 5.79 0.14
CA VAL A 74 11.38 5.91 1.61
C VAL A 74 9.93 5.82 2.07
N ASP A 75 8.99 6.52 1.43
CA ASP A 75 7.55 6.34 1.67
C ASP A 75 7.16 4.87 1.54
N TRP A 76 7.43 4.25 0.39
CA TRP A 76 7.03 2.87 0.13
C TRP A 76 7.66 1.89 1.11
N LEU A 77 8.90 2.11 1.54
CA LEU A 77 9.58 1.24 2.50
C LEU A 77 8.91 1.28 3.88
N LEU A 78 8.17 2.35 4.20
CA LEU A 78 7.40 2.46 5.44
C LEU A 78 5.95 2.02 5.22
N THR A 79 5.29 2.52 4.18
CA THR A 79 3.84 2.35 3.98
C THR A 79 3.47 0.97 3.46
N THR A 80 4.27 0.39 2.57
CA THR A 80 3.95 -0.94 2.03
C THR A 80 4.10 -2.06 3.06
N PRO A 81 5.13 -2.09 3.95
CA PRO A 81 5.16 -3.06 5.03
C PRO A 81 4.03 -2.86 6.06
N ILE A 82 3.63 -1.62 6.35
CA ILE A 82 2.48 -1.35 7.21
C ILE A 82 1.16 -1.87 6.59
N ASN A 83 1.02 -1.77 5.26
CA ASN A 83 -0.16 -2.28 4.55
C ASN A 83 -0.28 -3.81 4.68
N VAL A 84 0.80 -4.54 4.39
CA VAL A 84 0.77 -6.01 4.53
C VAL A 84 0.73 -6.46 6.00
N LEU A 85 1.28 -5.68 6.93
CA LEU A 85 1.08 -5.88 8.37
C LEU A 85 -0.41 -5.79 8.73
N TYR A 86 -1.13 -4.79 8.21
CA TYR A 86 -2.58 -4.68 8.43
C TYR A 86 -3.32 -5.93 7.92
N LEU A 87 -3.00 -6.42 6.71
CA LEU A 87 -3.59 -7.65 6.17
C LEU A 87 -3.29 -8.88 7.05
N GLY A 88 -2.04 -9.02 7.50
CA GLY A 88 -1.65 -10.12 8.38
C GLY A 88 -2.37 -10.08 9.74
N LEU A 89 -2.52 -8.89 10.33
CA LEU A 89 -3.28 -8.70 11.57
C LEU A 89 -4.78 -8.94 11.37
N LEU A 90 -5.33 -8.50 10.23
CA LEU A 90 -6.72 -8.75 9.85
C LEU A 90 -6.99 -10.26 9.74
N ALA A 91 -6.10 -11.01 9.11
CA ALA A 91 -6.18 -12.46 8.97
C ALA A 91 -5.89 -13.25 10.26
N ASN A 92 -5.57 -12.57 11.38
CA ASN A 92 -5.02 -13.18 12.60
C ASN A 92 -3.85 -14.14 12.32
N ALA A 93 -3.01 -13.83 11.33
CA ALA A 93 -1.82 -14.61 11.03
C ALA A 93 -0.84 -14.59 12.21
N ASN A 94 -0.08 -15.68 12.36
CA ASN A 94 0.92 -15.77 13.42
C ASN A 94 2.09 -14.78 13.19
N ARG A 95 2.84 -14.49 14.25
CA ARG A 95 3.94 -13.49 14.21
C ARG A 95 5.02 -13.83 13.20
N GLU A 96 5.30 -15.11 12.97
CA GLU A 96 6.31 -15.54 12.02
C GLU A 96 5.88 -15.24 10.58
N ALA A 97 4.65 -15.59 10.22
CA ALA A 97 4.07 -15.30 8.90
C ALA A 97 4.02 -13.79 8.64
N ILE A 98 3.58 -13.00 9.62
CA ILE A 98 3.58 -11.53 9.53
C ILE A 98 5.02 -11.00 9.35
N GLY A 99 5.98 -11.53 10.11
CA GLY A 99 7.39 -11.12 10.02
C GLY A 99 7.99 -11.40 8.63
N LYS A 100 7.73 -12.58 8.06
CA LYS A 100 8.15 -12.93 6.70
C LYS A 100 7.50 -12.01 5.66
N LEU A 101 6.20 -11.78 5.80
CA LEU A 101 5.43 -10.93 4.89
C LEU A 101 5.96 -9.48 4.88
N VAL A 102 6.14 -8.88 6.06
CA VAL A 102 6.71 -7.53 6.24
C VAL A 102 8.15 -7.45 5.72
N GLY A 103 8.98 -8.46 6.02
CA GLY A 103 10.37 -8.50 5.59
C GLY A 103 10.52 -8.62 4.07
N LEU A 104 9.77 -9.51 3.43
CA LEU A 104 9.74 -9.64 1.97
C LEU A 104 9.23 -8.36 1.32
N GLN A 105 8.21 -7.72 1.91
CA GLN A 105 7.71 -6.46 1.37
C GLN A 105 8.74 -5.33 1.46
N ALA A 106 9.48 -5.23 2.56
CA ALA A 106 10.58 -4.27 2.68
C ALA A 106 11.69 -4.56 1.64
N LEU A 107 12.06 -5.83 1.45
CA LEU A 107 13.05 -6.24 0.45
C LEU A 107 12.62 -5.88 -0.98
N THR A 108 11.34 -6.05 -1.32
CA THR A 108 10.79 -5.62 -2.62
C THR A 108 11.13 -4.15 -2.90
N ILE A 109 10.91 -3.27 -1.92
CA ILE A 109 11.19 -1.83 -2.08
C ILE A 109 12.68 -1.54 -2.10
N VAL A 110 13.47 -2.17 -1.22
CA VAL A 110 14.94 -1.98 -1.18
C VAL A 110 15.59 -2.36 -2.50
N PHE A 111 15.22 -3.52 -3.06
CA PHE A 111 15.75 -3.96 -4.35
C PHE A 111 15.25 -3.10 -5.51
N GLY A 112 13.98 -2.69 -5.51
CA GLY A 112 13.44 -1.76 -6.50
C GLY A 112 14.16 -0.40 -6.49
N PHE A 113 14.46 0.14 -5.30
CA PHE A 113 15.22 1.37 -5.14
C PHE A 113 16.66 1.21 -5.63
N ALA A 114 17.35 0.16 -5.18
CA ALA A 114 18.72 -0.12 -5.59
C ALA A 114 18.81 -0.31 -7.11
N GLY A 115 17.82 -0.99 -7.71
CA GLY A 115 17.72 -1.13 -9.15
C GLY A 115 17.55 0.20 -9.87
N ALA A 116 16.72 1.11 -9.34
CA ALA A 116 16.50 2.43 -9.95
C ALA A 116 17.73 3.33 -9.90
N VAL A 117 18.58 3.19 -8.88
CA VAL A 117 19.84 3.93 -8.77
C VAL A 117 20.96 3.29 -9.60
N ALA A 118 20.90 1.98 -9.79
CA ALA A 118 21.86 1.22 -10.60
C ALA A 118 21.66 1.44 -12.11
N SER A 119 22.57 0.87 -12.90
CA SER A 119 22.53 0.94 -14.36
C SER A 119 22.86 -0.40 -15.01
N GLY A 120 22.41 -0.59 -16.25
CA GLY A 120 22.75 -1.77 -17.05
C GLY A 120 22.25 -3.08 -16.42
N ALA A 121 23.02 -4.15 -16.57
CA ALA A 121 22.63 -5.49 -16.11
C ALA A 121 22.34 -5.57 -14.60
N LEU A 122 23.04 -4.77 -13.78
CA LEU A 122 22.82 -4.75 -12.33
C LEU A 122 21.43 -4.21 -11.97
N ALA A 123 20.93 -3.20 -12.68
CA ALA A 123 19.59 -2.65 -12.46
C ALA A 123 18.51 -3.72 -12.66
N TYR A 124 18.60 -4.49 -13.76
CA TYR A 124 17.67 -5.59 -14.06
C TYR A 124 17.80 -6.76 -13.08
N ALA A 125 19.01 -7.08 -12.62
CA ALA A 125 19.21 -8.12 -11.61
C ALA A 125 18.57 -7.73 -10.27
N LEU A 126 18.75 -6.48 -9.82
CA LEU A 126 18.12 -5.97 -8.61
C LEU A 126 16.59 -5.90 -8.76
N PHE A 127 16.09 -5.45 -9.91
CA PHE A 127 14.66 -5.50 -10.20
C PHE A 127 14.12 -6.94 -10.12
N ALA A 128 14.81 -7.92 -10.69
CA ALA A 128 14.40 -9.32 -10.62
C ALA A 128 14.37 -9.86 -9.18
N LEU A 129 15.33 -9.47 -8.33
CA LEU A 129 15.30 -9.80 -6.90
C LEU A 129 14.11 -9.17 -6.18
N GLY A 130 13.79 -7.90 -6.48
CA GLY A 130 12.60 -7.23 -5.94
C GLY A 130 11.31 -7.88 -6.41
N ALA A 131 11.22 -8.27 -7.69
CA ALA A 131 10.07 -8.98 -8.25
C ALA A 131 9.90 -10.38 -7.63
N ALA A 132 10.99 -11.10 -7.36
CA ALA A 132 10.96 -12.37 -6.66
C ALA A 132 10.49 -12.22 -5.20
N ALA A 133 10.97 -11.18 -4.51
CA ALA A 133 10.48 -10.85 -3.16
C ALA A 133 8.97 -10.53 -3.18
N PHE A 134 8.50 -9.74 -4.16
CA PHE A 134 7.08 -9.45 -4.33
C PHE A 134 6.25 -10.70 -4.65
N ALA A 135 6.76 -11.61 -5.49
CA ALA A 135 6.11 -12.90 -5.73
C ALA A 135 5.98 -13.72 -4.43
N GLY A 136 6.98 -13.66 -3.54
CA GLY A 136 6.90 -14.22 -2.20
C GLY A 136 5.82 -13.57 -1.33
N VAL A 137 5.68 -12.24 -1.37
CA VAL A 137 4.58 -11.52 -0.70
C VAL A 137 3.23 -11.99 -1.21
N VAL A 138 3.05 -12.07 -2.53
CA VAL A 138 1.81 -12.57 -3.16
C VAL A 138 1.53 -14.00 -2.70
N TYR A 139 2.53 -14.88 -2.72
CA TYR A 139 2.37 -16.25 -2.23
C TYR A 139 1.86 -16.29 -0.79
N LEU A 140 2.52 -15.59 0.15
CA LEU A 140 2.09 -15.57 1.55
C LEU A 140 0.65 -15.05 1.73
N LEU A 141 0.27 -14.02 0.96
CA LEU A 141 -1.07 -13.46 1.00
C LEU A 141 -2.16 -14.42 0.47
N TYR A 142 -1.85 -15.30 -0.47
CA TYR A 142 -2.82 -16.26 -1.01
C TYR A 142 -2.83 -17.62 -0.30
N TYR A 143 -1.79 -17.95 0.47
CA TYR A 143 -1.66 -19.21 1.20
C TYR A 143 -1.60 -18.96 2.70
N ASP A 144 -0.41 -18.87 3.31
CA ASP A 144 -0.23 -18.80 4.77
C ASP A 144 -1.17 -17.83 5.49
N VAL A 145 -1.32 -16.61 4.96
CA VAL A 145 -2.18 -15.57 5.55
C VAL A 145 -3.65 -15.81 5.22
N ALA A 146 -3.95 -16.34 4.02
CA ALA A 146 -5.32 -16.69 3.65
C ALA A 146 -5.86 -17.88 4.46
N ASP A 147 -5.03 -18.88 4.74
CA ASP A 147 -5.38 -20.05 5.55
C ASP A 147 -5.69 -19.63 7.00
N ALA A 148 -4.88 -18.71 7.56
CA ALA A 148 -5.15 -18.11 8.86
C ALA A 148 -6.48 -17.33 8.88
N ALA A 149 -6.78 -16.59 7.81
CA ALA A 149 -8.03 -15.87 7.66
C ALA A 149 -9.24 -16.83 7.63
N VAL A 150 -9.18 -17.88 6.81
CA VAL A 150 -10.27 -18.87 6.70
C VAL A 150 -10.48 -19.63 8.01
N ALA A 151 -9.43 -19.92 8.77
CA ALA A 151 -9.53 -20.66 10.02
C ALA A 151 -10.08 -19.83 11.19
N SER A 152 -9.97 -18.50 11.16
CA SER A 152 -10.19 -17.64 12.33
C SER A 152 -11.25 -16.55 12.17
N LEU A 153 -11.66 -16.22 10.94
CA LEU A 153 -12.57 -15.12 10.66
C LEU A 153 -13.98 -15.60 10.37
N SER A 154 -14.96 -14.75 10.65
CA SER A 154 -16.32 -14.91 10.11
C SER A 154 -16.32 -14.80 8.57
N ASP A 155 -17.38 -15.28 7.92
CA ASP A 155 -17.50 -15.21 6.45
C ASP A 155 -17.38 -13.77 5.91
N VAL A 156 -17.92 -12.80 6.65
CA VAL A 156 -17.88 -11.37 6.30
C VAL A 156 -16.46 -10.82 6.41
N GLU A 157 -15.75 -11.11 7.50
CA GLU A 157 -14.35 -10.70 7.70
C GLU A 157 -13.40 -11.39 6.72
N ALA A 158 -13.62 -12.67 6.40
CA ALA A 158 -12.87 -13.38 5.38
C ALA A 158 -13.11 -12.77 3.97
N SER A 159 -14.33 -12.29 3.70
CA SER A 159 -14.64 -11.55 2.47
C SER A 159 -13.91 -10.22 2.39
N LEU A 160 -13.83 -9.50 3.50
CA LEU A 160 -13.03 -8.28 3.62
C LEU A 160 -11.55 -8.56 3.33
N TYR A 161 -10.98 -9.59 3.95
CA TYR A 161 -9.60 -10.00 3.69
C TYR A 161 -9.35 -10.27 2.20
N ARG A 162 -10.21 -11.08 1.55
CA ARG A 162 -10.08 -11.39 0.12
C ARG A 162 -10.15 -10.14 -0.76
N THR A 163 -11.07 -9.23 -0.45
CA THR A 163 -11.23 -7.96 -1.18
C THR A 163 -9.98 -7.11 -1.09
N LEU A 164 -9.49 -6.85 0.12
CA LEU A 164 -8.30 -6.03 0.35
C LEU A 164 -7.03 -6.67 -0.23
N ARG A 165 -6.88 -7.99 -0.07
CA ARG A 165 -5.78 -8.76 -0.67
C ARG A 165 -5.75 -8.61 -2.18
N ASN A 166 -6.86 -8.89 -2.85
CA ASN A 166 -6.94 -8.83 -4.31
C ASN A 166 -6.70 -7.39 -4.80
N PHE A 167 -7.26 -6.39 -4.10
CA PHE A 167 -7.06 -4.98 -4.41
C PHE A 167 -5.57 -4.60 -4.38
N VAL A 168 -4.85 -4.96 -3.32
CA VAL A 168 -3.41 -4.67 -3.19
C VAL A 168 -2.61 -5.39 -4.26
N VAL A 169 -2.82 -6.69 -4.45
CA VAL A 169 -2.02 -7.48 -5.41
C VAL A 169 -2.20 -6.98 -6.84
N VAL A 170 -3.44 -6.69 -7.26
CA VAL A 170 -3.73 -6.20 -8.61
C VAL A 170 -3.09 -4.83 -8.84
N LEU A 171 -3.28 -3.88 -7.93
CA LEU A 171 -2.72 -2.53 -8.12
C LEU A 171 -1.20 -2.49 -7.95
N TRP A 172 -0.63 -3.27 -7.03
CA TRP A 172 0.82 -3.32 -6.83
C TRP A 172 1.54 -3.96 -8.01
N SER A 173 0.89 -4.86 -8.75
CA SER A 173 1.44 -5.42 -10.00
C SER A 173 1.67 -4.36 -11.08
N VAL A 174 1.05 -3.19 -10.98
CA VAL A 174 1.27 -2.07 -11.92
C VAL A 174 2.62 -1.38 -11.66
N TYR A 175 3.13 -1.35 -10.43
CA TYR A 175 4.39 -0.65 -10.11
C TYR A 175 5.62 -1.26 -10.79
N PRO A 176 5.82 -2.60 -10.81
CA PRO A 176 6.91 -3.20 -11.58
C PRO A 176 6.81 -2.92 -13.08
N VAL A 177 5.60 -2.80 -13.62
CA VAL A 177 5.38 -2.43 -15.03
C VAL A 177 5.82 -0.99 -15.27
N VAL A 178 5.42 -0.06 -14.41
CA VAL A 178 5.87 1.35 -14.48
C VAL A 178 7.38 1.45 -14.34
N TRP A 179 7.98 0.67 -13.44
CA TRP A 179 9.44 0.63 -13.26
C TRP A 179 10.15 0.17 -14.54
N LEU A 180 9.68 -0.93 -15.16
CA LEU A 180 10.25 -1.46 -16.39
C LEU A 180 10.08 -0.52 -17.57
N LEU A 181 8.92 0.13 -17.70
CA LEU A 181 8.66 1.08 -18.79
C LEU A 181 9.36 2.43 -18.57
N GLY A 182 9.63 2.81 -17.32
CA GLY A 182 10.26 4.07 -16.96
C GLY A 182 11.75 4.14 -17.29
N ALA A 183 12.35 5.27 -16.90
CA ALA A 183 13.77 5.58 -17.18
C ALA A 183 14.78 4.57 -16.58
N ALA A 184 14.43 3.92 -15.47
CA ALA A 184 15.25 2.87 -14.85
C ALA A 184 15.29 1.56 -15.66
N GLY A 185 14.26 1.31 -16.47
CA GLY A 185 14.14 0.14 -17.33
C GLY A 185 14.43 0.47 -18.80
N VAL A 186 13.41 0.34 -19.64
CA VAL A 186 13.54 0.50 -21.10
C VAL A 186 13.33 1.94 -21.60
N GLY A 187 12.93 2.87 -20.73
CA GLY A 187 12.81 4.30 -21.07
C GLY A 187 11.67 4.65 -22.04
N LEU A 188 10.62 3.83 -22.10
CA LEU A 188 9.43 4.09 -22.92
C LEU A 188 8.45 5.09 -22.28
N MET A 189 8.57 5.30 -20.97
CA MET A 189 7.76 6.23 -20.19
C MET A 189 8.66 7.31 -19.59
N ASP A 190 8.39 8.57 -19.91
CA ASP A 190 9.12 9.70 -19.36
C ASP A 190 8.84 9.89 -17.86
N VAL A 191 9.68 10.70 -17.19
CA VAL A 191 9.63 10.92 -15.74
C VAL A 191 8.31 11.56 -15.30
N GLU A 192 7.71 12.44 -16.11
CA GLU A 192 6.45 13.08 -15.77
C GLU A 192 5.29 12.10 -15.88
N THR A 193 5.20 11.34 -16.98
CA THR A 193 4.17 10.31 -17.18
C THR A 193 4.26 9.23 -16.09
N ALA A 194 5.46 8.74 -15.79
CA ALA A 194 5.67 7.79 -14.70
C ALA A 194 5.25 8.38 -13.34
N SER A 195 5.53 9.67 -13.14
CA SER A 195 5.14 10.37 -11.91
C SER A 195 3.63 10.49 -11.75
N LEU A 196 2.91 10.84 -12.81
CA LEU A 196 1.44 10.88 -12.84
C LEU A 196 0.84 9.52 -12.46
N VAL A 197 1.28 8.45 -13.12
CA VAL A 197 0.74 7.09 -12.88
C VAL A 197 1.00 6.67 -11.44
N ILE A 198 2.21 6.90 -10.93
CA ILE A 198 2.56 6.60 -9.54
C ILE A 198 1.72 7.41 -8.55
N VAL A 199 1.50 8.70 -8.80
CA VAL A 199 0.64 9.53 -7.93
C VAL A 199 -0.75 8.95 -7.82
N TYR A 200 -1.35 8.59 -8.97
CA TYR A 200 -2.65 7.96 -8.99
C TYR A 200 -2.65 6.64 -8.20
N LEU A 201 -1.67 5.77 -8.45
CA LEU A 201 -1.56 4.50 -7.75
C LEU A 201 -1.36 4.67 -6.25
N ASP A 202 -0.54 5.62 -5.80
CA ASP A 202 -0.29 5.87 -4.38
C ASP A 202 -1.60 6.25 -3.68
N VAL A 203 -2.30 7.26 -4.19
CA VAL A 203 -3.57 7.71 -3.59
C VAL A 203 -4.57 6.56 -3.55
N VAL A 204 -4.73 5.79 -4.64
CA VAL A 204 -5.69 4.68 -4.67
C VAL A 204 -5.27 3.54 -3.73
N THR A 205 -4.00 3.16 -3.70
CA THR A 205 -3.50 2.03 -2.89
C THR A 205 -3.40 2.35 -1.41
N LYS A 206 -3.33 3.64 -1.04
CA LYS A 206 -3.30 4.09 0.36
C LYS A 206 -4.70 4.48 0.84
N VAL A 207 -5.28 5.51 0.22
CA VAL A 207 -6.59 6.05 0.59
C VAL A 207 -7.73 5.11 0.19
N GLY A 208 -7.71 4.60 -1.05
CA GLY A 208 -8.74 3.68 -1.53
C GLY A 208 -8.78 2.38 -0.72
N PHE A 209 -7.61 1.82 -0.38
CA PHE A 209 -7.49 0.68 0.53
C PHE A 209 -8.12 0.97 1.89
N GLY A 210 -7.79 2.12 2.50
CA GLY A 210 -8.36 2.54 3.77
C GLY A 210 -9.88 2.72 3.73
N ILE A 211 -10.42 3.29 2.64
CA ILE A 211 -11.86 3.49 2.46
C ILE A 211 -12.60 2.16 2.35
N ILE A 212 -12.07 1.20 1.58
CA ILE A 212 -12.64 -0.15 1.47
C ILE A 212 -12.67 -0.82 2.85
N ALA A 213 -11.58 -0.73 3.59
CA ALA A 213 -11.51 -1.28 4.94
C ALA A 213 -12.49 -0.59 5.91
N LEU A 214 -12.59 0.75 5.88
CA LEU A 214 -13.54 1.50 6.69
C LEU A 214 -14.99 1.09 6.39
N ASN A 215 -15.38 1.06 5.11
CA ASN A 215 -16.74 0.70 4.71
C ASN A 215 -17.12 -0.71 5.19
N ALA A 216 -16.19 -1.66 5.08
CA ALA A 216 -16.43 -3.02 5.53
C ALA A 216 -16.58 -3.11 7.05
N TRP A 217 -15.77 -2.39 7.84
CA TRP A 217 -15.92 -2.37 9.30
C TRP A 217 -17.25 -1.75 9.74
N LEU A 218 -17.72 -0.70 9.06
CA LEU A 218 -19.04 -0.12 9.34
C LEU A 218 -20.18 -1.08 9.00
N THR A 219 -20.03 -1.85 7.91
CA THR A 219 -21.01 -2.85 7.52
C THR A 219 -21.05 -4.00 8.54
N ILE A 220 -19.90 -4.52 8.96
CA ILE A 220 -19.80 -5.59 9.97
C ILE A 220 -20.46 -5.16 11.29
N ASP A 221 -20.20 -3.94 11.75
CA ASP A 221 -20.80 -3.40 12.98
C ASP A 221 -22.34 -3.31 12.87
N SER A 222 -22.84 -2.81 11.74
CA SER A 222 -24.29 -2.70 11.50
C SER A 222 -25.02 -4.05 11.52
N VAL A 223 -24.42 -5.10 10.94
CA VAL A 223 -24.99 -6.45 10.93
C VAL A 223 -24.97 -7.05 12.34
N THR A 224 -23.84 -6.90 13.05
CA THR A 224 -23.67 -7.44 14.41
C THR A 224 -24.66 -6.81 15.39
N THR A 225 -24.89 -5.50 15.30
CA THR A 225 -25.87 -4.79 16.14
C THR A 225 -27.31 -5.19 15.83
N ALA A 226 -27.65 -5.43 14.56
CA ALA A 226 -28.99 -5.88 14.15
C ALA A 226 -29.32 -7.27 14.72
N ASP A 227 -28.42 -8.25 14.58
CA ASP A 227 -28.61 -9.61 15.11
C ASP A 227 -28.72 -9.64 16.65
N GLY A 228 -27.94 -8.79 17.34
CA GLY A 228 -28.02 -8.67 18.79
C GLY A 228 -29.37 -8.10 19.28
N SER A 229 -30.00 -7.24 18.49
CA SER A 229 -31.30 -6.64 18.83
C SER A 229 -32.48 -7.61 18.61
N SER A 230 -32.40 -8.51 17.64
CA SER A 230 -33.44 -9.54 17.43
C SER A 230 -33.44 -10.61 18.50
N VAL A 231 -32.26 -11.00 19.00
CA VAL A 231 -32.15 -12.02 20.07
C VAL A 231 -32.60 -11.48 21.43
N ALA A 232 -32.49 -10.17 21.67
CA ALA A 232 -32.96 -9.54 22.91
C ALA A 232 -34.48 -9.25 22.93
N ALA A 233 -35.15 -9.39 21.78
CA ALA A 233 -36.58 -9.15 21.63
C ALA A 233 -37.44 -10.43 21.76
N ASP A 234 -36.80 -11.59 21.85
CA ASP A 234 -37.40 -12.92 22.09
C ASP A 234 -37.21 -13.38 23.55
#